data_AF-A0A7V4LQ87-F1
#
_entry.id   AF-A0A7V4LQ87-F1
#
_cell.length_a   1.000
_cell.length_b   1.000
_cell.length_c   1.000
_cell.angle_alpha   90.00
_cell.angle_beta   90.00
_cell.angle_gamma   90.00
#
_symmetry.space_group_name_H-M   'P 1'
#
loop_
_entity.id
_entity.type
_entity.pdbx_description
1 polymer ?
#
loop_
_entity_poly.entity_id
_entity_poly.type
_entity_poly.pdbx_seq_one_letter_code
_entity_poly.pdbx_strand_id
1 'polypeptide(L)'
;MEQSVQKTFGNLQFRLIRSPRYRCMTISVKPVEGVIVTCPASLSDQEVYKVLQEKSHWIQRQSVRVADWKNHFTRFEEGREYRTRAHRLVTETHARPTIHIKVEK
;
A
#
# COMPACT_ATOMS: atom_id res chain seq x y z
N MET A 1 -21.01 -5.22 11.27
CA MET A 1 -19.72 -5.90 11.58
C MET A 1 -18.95 -6.01 10.28
N GLU A 2 -17.74 -5.47 10.21
CA GLU A 2 -16.85 -5.65 9.07
C GLU A 2 -16.08 -6.96 9.28
N GLN A 3 -16.22 -7.90 8.35
CA GLN A 3 -15.47 -9.16 8.40
C GLN A 3 -14.23 -8.99 7.52
N SER A 4 -13.06 -8.90 8.15
CA SER A 4 -11.77 -8.92 7.46
C SER A 4 -11.17 -10.32 7.53
N VAL A 5 -10.93 -10.94 6.38
CA VAL A 5 -10.33 -12.28 6.29
C VAL A 5 -9.16 -12.22 5.32
N GLN A 6 -8.01 -12.79 5.71
CA GLN A 6 -6.91 -13.01 4.78
C GLN A 6 -7.20 -14.23 3.91
N LYS A 7 -7.11 -14.07 2.59
CA LYS A 7 -7.36 -15.13 1.63
C LYS A 7 -6.26 -15.17 0.57
N THR A 8 -6.14 -16.33 -0.06
CA THR A 8 -5.23 -16.60 -1.16
C THR A 8 -6.01 -16.92 -2.43
N PHE A 9 -5.57 -16.36 -3.55
CA PHE A 9 -6.03 -16.73 -4.89
C PHE A 9 -4.81 -17.01 -5.77
N GLY A 10 -4.54 -18.29 -6.03
CA GLY A 10 -3.26 -18.72 -6.60
C GLY A 10 -2.09 -18.26 -5.71
N ASN A 11 -1.16 -17.50 -6.29
CA ASN A 11 0.00 -16.93 -5.58
C ASN A 11 -0.28 -15.53 -4.98
N LEU A 12 -1.51 -15.00 -5.12
CA LEU A 12 -1.87 -13.68 -4.62
C LEU A 12 -2.45 -13.78 -3.20
N GLN A 13 -1.76 -13.20 -2.22
CA GLN A 13 -2.31 -12.97 -0.88
C GLN A 13 -3.06 -11.63 -0.84
N PHE A 14 -4.30 -11.63 -0.37
CA PHE A 14 -5.10 -10.42 -0.27
C PHE A 14 -5.96 -10.39 1.01
N ARG A 15 -6.22 -9.19 1.51
CA ARG A 15 -7.17 -8.96 2.60
C ARG A 15 -8.54 -8.68 2.03
N LEU A 16 -9.49 -9.57 2.29
CA LEU A 16 -10.89 -9.39 1.91
C LEU A 16 -11.64 -8.70 3.04
N ILE A 17 -12.28 -7.57 2.75
CA ILE A 17 -13.12 -6.83 3.68
C ILE A 17 -14.54 -6.84 3.14
N ARG A 18 -15.45 -7.45 3.91
CA ARG A 18 -16.87 -7.48 3.59
C ARG A 18 -17.64 -6.52 4.47
N SER A 19 -18.46 -5.69 3.85
CA SER A 19 -19.39 -4.82 4.57
C SER A 19 -20.61 -4.51 3.73
N PRO A 20 -21.82 -4.43 4.33
CA PRO A 20 -23.01 -3.93 3.65
C PRO A 20 -22.90 -2.45 3.26
N ARG A 21 -21.90 -1.72 3.78
CA ARG A 21 -21.62 -0.32 3.42
C ARG A 21 -21.03 -0.17 2.02
N TYR A 22 -20.31 -1.19 1.53
CA TYR A 22 -19.72 -1.14 0.20
C TYR A 22 -20.79 -1.46 -0.85
N ARG A 23 -20.96 -0.56 -1.83
CA ARG A 23 -21.90 -0.75 -2.96
C ARG A 23 -21.26 -1.46 -4.15
N CYS A 24 -19.94 -1.46 -4.22
CA CYS A 24 -19.16 -2.04 -5.31
C CYS A 24 -17.94 -2.77 -4.76
N MET A 25 -17.36 -3.64 -5.61
CA MET A 25 -16.07 -4.26 -5.33
C MET A 25 -14.94 -3.31 -5.76
N THR A 26 -13.98 -3.08 -4.86
CA THR A 26 -12.81 -2.25 -5.11
C THR A 26 -11.55 -3.03 -4.75
N ILE A 27 -10.53 -2.93 -5.61
CA ILE A 27 -9.20 -3.52 -5.38
C ILE A 27 -8.22 -2.38 -5.18
N SER A 28 -7.51 -2.40 -4.04
CA SER A 28 -6.48 -1.42 -3.69
C SER A 28 -5.15 -2.13 -3.46
N VAL A 29 -4.07 -1.63 -4.06
CA VAL A 29 -2.72 -2.14 -3.82
C VAL A 29 -1.97 -1.12 -2.97
N LYS A 30 -1.66 -1.49 -1.72
CA LYS A 30 -0.98 -0.62 -0.76
C LYS A 30 0.46 -1.11 -0.48
N PRO A 31 1.41 -0.19 -0.21
CA PRO A 31 2.81 -0.56 0.01
C PRO A 31 3.10 -1.41 1.26
N VAL A 32 2.28 -1.27 2.30
CA VAL A 32 2.46 -1.95 3.58
C VAL A 32 1.44 -3.08 3.76
N GLU A 33 0.17 -2.78 3.56
CA GLU A 33 -0.93 -3.75 3.76
C GLU A 33 -1.10 -4.73 2.60
N GLY A 34 -0.42 -4.52 1.46
CA GLY A 34 -0.55 -5.35 0.27
C GLY A 34 -1.86 -5.12 -0.48
N VAL A 35 -2.41 -6.17 -1.08
CA VAL A 35 -3.65 -6.11 -1.86
C VAL A 35 -4.86 -6.20 -0.93
N ILE A 36 -5.73 -5.20 -1.00
CA ILE A 36 -6.98 -5.13 -0.24
C ILE A 36 -8.14 -5.16 -1.22
N VAL A 37 -9.09 -6.04 -0.94
CA VAL A 37 -10.33 -6.17 -1.68
C VAL A 37 -11.48 -5.81 -0.75
N THR A 38 -12.22 -4.75 -1.08
CA THR A 38 -13.45 -4.39 -0.38
C THR A 38 -14.65 -4.79 -1.24
N CYS A 39 -15.65 -5.44 -0.68
CA CYS A 39 -16.85 -5.81 -1.42
C CYS A 39 -18.14 -5.76 -0.57
N PRO A 40 -19.31 -5.68 -1.23
CA PRO A 40 -20.61 -5.80 -0.57
C PRO A 40 -20.72 -7.15 0.16
N ALA A 41 -21.45 -7.17 1.28
CA ALA A 41 -21.66 -8.39 2.06
C ALA A 41 -22.42 -9.50 1.29
N SER A 42 -23.22 -9.12 0.30
CA SER A 42 -23.97 -10.04 -0.56
C SER A 42 -23.12 -10.73 -1.63
N LEU A 43 -21.88 -10.26 -1.87
CA LEU A 43 -21.05 -10.76 -2.97
C LEU A 43 -20.34 -12.07 -2.57
N SER A 44 -20.50 -13.08 -3.41
CA SER A 44 -19.91 -14.41 -3.18
C SER A 44 -18.39 -14.41 -3.35
N ASP A 45 -17.71 -15.40 -2.75
CA ASP A 45 -16.26 -15.58 -2.95
C ASP A 45 -15.92 -15.87 -4.42
N GLN A 46 -16.78 -16.59 -5.15
CA GLN A 46 -16.55 -16.94 -6.56
C GLN A 46 -16.54 -15.71 -7.46
N GLU A 47 -17.48 -14.78 -7.25
CA GLU A 47 -17.52 -13.51 -7.99
C GLU A 47 -16.28 -12.66 -7.71
N VAL A 48 -15.84 -12.62 -6.45
CA VAL A 48 -14.59 -11.95 -6.06
C VAL A 48 -13.40 -12.55 -6.80
N TYR A 49 -13.29 -13.88 -6.87
CA TYR A 49 -12.20 -14.54 -7.58
C TYR A 49 -12.24 -14.28 -9.08
N LYS A 50 -13.42 -14.23 -9.69
CA LYS A 50 -13.58 -13.89 -11.12
C LYS A 50 -13.02 -12.49 -11.41
N VAL A 51 -13.38 -11.50 -10.61
CA VAL A 51 -12.87 -10.13 -10.77
C VAL A 51 -11.36 -10.05 -10.51
N LEU A 52 -10.85 -10.80 -9.52
CA LEU A 52 -9.41 -10.87 -9.26
C LEU A 52 -8.65 -11.51 -10.43
N GLN A 53 -9.22 -12.54 -11.06
CA GLN A 53 -8.64 -13.18 -12.24
C GLN A 53 -8.58 -12.20 -13.42
N GLU A 54 -9.68 -11.49 -13.70
CA GLU A 54 -9.75 -10.47 -14.76
C GLU A 54 -8.77 -9.31 -14.51
N LYS A 55 -8.53 -8.94 -13.24
CA LYS A 55 -7.63 -7.84 -12.86
C LYS A 55 -6.21 -8.28 -12.51
N SER A 56 -5.88 -9.57 -12.61
CA SER A 56 -4.59 -10.15 -12.22
C SER A 56 -3.39 -9.39 -12.80
N HIS A 57 -3.40 -9.13 -14.11
CA HIS A 57 -2.33 -8.39 -14.79
C HIS A 57 -2.23 -6.92 -14.34
N TRP A 58 -3.35 -6.29 -13.98
CA TRP A 58 -3.33 -4.95 -13.39
C TRP A 58 -2.74 -4.96 -11.99
N ILE A 59 -3.13 -5.93 -11.15
CA ILE A 59 -2.62 -6.07 -9.79
C ILE A 59 -1.11 -6.28 -9.80
N GLN A 60 -0.59 -7.17 -10.67
CA GLN A 60 0.85 -7.40 -10.81
C GLN A 60 1.62 -6.12 -11.17
N ARG A 61 1.14 -5.37 -12.17
CA ARG A 61 1.76 -4.10 -12.57
C ARG A 61 1.74 -3.06 -11.45
N GLN A 62 0.64 -2.97 -10.69
CA GLN A 62 0.57 -2.06 -9.55
C GLN A 62 1.49 -2.50 -8.42
N SER A 63 1.62 -3.80 -8.14
CA SER A 63 2.52 -4.32 -7.10
C SER A 63 3.98 -3.96 -7.38
N VAL A 64 4.44 -4.07 -8.63
CA VAL A 64 5.80 -3.65 -9.03
C VAL A 64 5.98 -2.15 -8.80
N ARG A 65 5.07 -1.33 -9.34
CA ARG A 65 5.13 0.14 -9.20
C ARG A 65 5.11 0.59 -7.73
N VAL A 66 4.31 -0.07 -6.89
CA VAL A 66 4.20 0.23 -5.47
C VAL A 66 5.45 -0.21 -4.69
N ALA A 67 6.08 -1.32 -5.09
CA ALA A 67 7.36 -1.77 -4.52
C ALA A 67 8.48 -0.76 -4.83
N ASP A 68 8.55 -0.25 -6.05
CA ASP A 68 9.52 0.78 -6.44
C ASP A 68 9.33 2.05 -5.59
N TRP A 69 8.08 2.49 -5.42
CA TRP A 69 7.76 3.63 -4.56
C TRP A 69 8.19 3.44 -3.10
N LYS A 70 8.02 2.23 -2.55
CA LYS A 70 8.47 1.93 -1.19
C LYS A 70 10.00 2.13 -1.08
N ASN A 71 10.76 1.61 -2.03
CA ASN A 71 12.22 1.69 -2.01
C ASN A 71 12.73 3.13 -2.13
N HIS A 72 12.09 3.97 -2.95
CA HIS A 72 12.53 5.35 -3.17
C HIS A 72 12.21 6.32 -2.02
N PHE A 73 11.10 6.12 -1.29
CA PHE A 73 10.56 7.14 -0.40
C PHE A 73 10.51 6.76 1.09
N THR A 74 10.89 5.53 1.46
CA THR A 74 10.79 5.07 2.88
C THR A 74 12.09 4.52 3.47
N ARG A 75 13.18 4.46 2.71
CA ARG A 75 14.51 4.10 3.22
C ARG A 75 15.45 5.31 3.15
N PHE A 76 16.00 5.71 4.29
CA PHE A 76 17.06 6.70 4.31
C PHE A 76 18.38 6.04 3.88
N GLU A 77 19.02 6.62 2.87
CA GLU A 77 20.39 6.31 2.45
C GLU A 77 21.17 7.63 2.45
N GLU A 78 22.37 7.63 3.01
CA GLU A 78 23.23 8.80 3.07
C GLU A 78 23.54 9.29 1.64
N GLY A 79 23.19 10.54 1.34
CA GLY A 79 23.33 11.14 0.00
C GLY A 79 22.11 11.01 -0.92
N ARG A 80 21.04 10.30 -0.54
CA ARG A 80 19.77 10.30 -1.28
C ARG A 80 18.72 11.19 -0.63
N GLU A 81 17.89 11.81 -1.46
CA GLU A 81 16.76 12.59 -0.99
C GLU A 81 15.73 11.68 -0.30
N TYR A 82 15.55 11.87 1.02
CA TYR A 82 14.50 11.18 1.76
C TYR A 82 13.28 12.10 1.88
N ARG A 83 12.16 11.63 1.34
CA ARG A 83 10.90 12.38 1.35
C ARG A 83 9.72 11.44 1.57
N THR A 84 8.90 11.78 2.55
CA THR A 84 7.56 11.19 2.73
C THR A 84 6.51 12.10 2.08
N ARG A 85 5.24 11.67 2.05
CA ARG A 85 4.14 12.53 1.55
C ARG A 85 4.04 13.90 2.24
N ALA A 86 4.46 13.99 3.50
CA ALA A 86 4.24 15.16 4.35
C ALA A 86 5.52 15.82 4.86
N HIS A 87 6.70 15.24 4.59
CA HIS A 87 7.96 15.75 5.13
C HIS A 87 9.11 15.45 4.18
N ARG A 88 10.05 16.37 4.08
CA ARG A 88 11.35 16.19 3.43
C ARG A 88 12.43 16.22 4.50
N LEU A 89 13.35 15.26 4.48
CA LEU A 89 14.52 15.30 5.36
C LEU A 89 15.56 16.23 4.76
N VAL A 90 15.99 17.22 5.55
CA VAL A 90 17.07 18.13 5.22
C VAL A 90 18.18 17.91 6.24
N THR A 91 19.38 17.53 5.77
CA THR A 91 20.57 17.37 6.60
C THR A 91 21.49 18.55 6.37
N GLU A 92 21.65 19.40 7.38
CA GLU A 92 22.56 20.55 7.36
C GLU A 92 23.76 20.28 8.28
N THR A 93 24.96 20.54 7.79
CA THR A 93 26.18 20.41 8.58
C THR A 93 26.42 21.73 9.32
N HIS A 94 26.30 21.73 10.64
CA HIS A 94 26.60 22.89 11.46
C HIS A 94 28.06 22.88 11.95
N ALA A 95 28.67 24.06 12.08
CA ALA A 95 30.05 24.23 12.56
C ALA A 95 30.25 23.84 14.04
N ARG A 96 29.17 23.60 14.79
CA ARG A 96 29.20 23.12 16.17
C ARG A 96 28.95 21.61 16.20
N PRO A 97 29.60 20.84 17.07
CA PRO A 97 29.43 19.38 17.17
C PRO A 97 28.11 19.02 17.89
N THR A 98 26.99 19.62 17.47
CA THR A 98 25.69 19.47 18.10
C THR A 98 24.67 19.16 17.02
N ILE A 99 24.12 17.94 17.06
CA ILE A 99 23.12 17.49 16.10
C ILE A 99 21.81 18.23 16.39
N HIS A 100 21.35 19.03 15.43
CA HIS A 100 20.02 19.64 15.44
C HIS A 100 19.14 18.95 14.40
N ILE A 101 17.98 18.46 14.83
CA ILE A 101 17.00 17.83 13.94
C ILE A 101 15.87 18.84 13.70
N LYS A 102 15.72 19.31 12.46
CA LYS A 102 14.63 20.20 12.03
C LYS A 102 13.71 19.43 11.09
N VAL A 103 12.42 19.37 11.40
CA VAL A 103 11.41 18.72 10.56
C VAL A 103 10.55 19.80 9.91
N GLU A 104 10.64 19.95 8.59
CA GLU A 104 9.84 20.92 7.82
C GLU A 104 8.65 20.21 7.14
N LYS A 105 7.49 20.87 7.16
CA LYS A 105 6.21 20.39 6.59
C LYS A 105 6.13 20.63 5.08
#